data_AF-A0A357BGU7-F1
#
_entry.id   AF-A0A357BGU7-F1
#
_cell.length_a   1.000
_cell.length_b   1.000
_cell.length_c   1.000
_cell.angle_alpha   90.00
_cell.angle_beta   90.00
_cell.angle_gamma   90.00
#
_symmetry.space_group_name_H-M   'P 1'
#
loop_
_entity.id
_entity.type
_entity.pdbx_description
1 polymer ?
#
loop_
_entity_poly.entity_id
_entity_poly.type
_entity_poly.pdbx_seq_one_letter_code
_entity_poly.pdbx_strand_id
1 'polypeptide(L)' 'GRYVPLDDTIRSFKEVLEGKHDDVPEQAFYLVGNIDDVLEKAKRL' A
#
# COMPACT_ATOMS: atom_id res chain seq x y z
N GLY A 1 -0.48 -9.92 12.71
CA GLY A 1 -0.99 -10.03 11.33
C GLY A 1 -2.16 -9.09 11.19
N ARG A 2 -2.31 -8.44 10.04
CA ARG A 2 -3.41 -7.50 9.76
C ARG A 2 -4.39 -8.19 8.82
N TYR A 3 -5.66 -8.23 9.20
CA TYR A 3 -6.71 -8.67 8.30
C TYR A 3 -7.09 -7.51 7.39
N VAL A 4 -6.98 -7.71 6.08
CA VAL A 4 -7.32 -6.70 5.08
C VAL A 4 -8.63 -7.12 4.43
N PRO A 5 -9.68 -6.28 4.50
CA PRO A 5 -10.93 -6.54 3.78
C PRO A 5 -10.69 -6.68 2.27
N LEU A 6 -11.54 -7.46 1.61
CA LEU A 6 -11.46 -7.65 0.16
C LEU A 6 -11.57 -6.32 -0.60
N ASP A 7 -12.48 -5.44 -0.17
CA ASP A 7 -12.70 -4.13 -0.80
C ASP A 7 -11.44 -3.24 -0.72
N ASP A 8 -10.79 -3.19 0.46
CA ASP A 8 -9.53 -2.47 0.64
C ASP A 8 -8.38 -3.06 -0.18
N THR A 9 -8.38 -4.38 -0.37
CA THR A 9 -7.37 -5.06 -1.21
C THR A 9 -7.54 -4.65 -2.66
N ILE A 10 -8.77 -4.72 -3.18
CA ILE A 10 -9.09 -4.33 -4.56
C ILE A 10 -8.77 -2.84 -4.78
N ARG A 11 -9.13 -1.97 -3.84
CA ARG A 11 -8.81 -0.54 -3.92
C ARG A 11 -7.29 -0.32 -3.95
N SER A 12 -6.55 -0.90 -3.01
CA SER A 12 -5.10 -0.73 -2.90
C SER A 12 -4.37 -1.13 -4.18
N PHE A 13 -4.70 -2.30 -4.74
CA PHE A 13 -4.11 -2.76 -6.00
C PHE A 13 -4.52 -1.90 -7.20
N LYS A 14 -5.77 -1.42 -7.23
CA LYS A 14 -6.23 -0.50 -8.28
C LYS A 14 -5.43 0.80 -8.25
N GLU A 15 -5.22 1.40 -7.09
CA GLU A 15 -4.49 2.66 -6.96
C GLU A 15 -3.01 2.51 -7.34
N VAL A 16 -2.41 1.35 -7.04
CA VAL A 16 -1.06 0.99 -7.50
C VAL A 16 -1.02 0.89 -9.03
N LEU A 17 -1.99 0.22 -9.65
CA LEU A 17 -2.08 0.09 -11.12
C LEU A 17 -2.40 1.43 -11.82
N GLU A 18 -3.11 2.33 -11.15
CA GLU A 18 -3.37 3.70 -11.62
C GLU A 18 -2.16 4.63 -11.48
N GLY A 19 -1.06 4.16 -10.88
CA GLY A 19 0.18 4.94 -10.70
C GLY A 19 0.09 6.03 -9.61
N LYS A 20 -0.92 5.98 -8.74
CA LYS A 20 -1.10 6.99 -7.67
C LYS A 20 -0.02 6.94 -6.60
N HIS A 21 0.74 5.84 -6.53
CA HIS A 21 1.76 5.58 -5.53
C HIS A 21 3.12 5.26 -6.17
N ASP A 22 3.37 5.67 -7.42
CA ASP A 22 4.66 5.43 -8.10
C ASP A 22 5.84 6.17 -7.44
N ASP A 23 5.59 7.27 -6.73
CA ASP A 23 6.60 7.98 -5.93
C ASP A 23 7.01 7.22 -4.65
N VAL A 24 6.30 6.14 -4.30
CA VAL A 24 6.55 5.40 -3.06
C VAL A 24 7.64 4.34 -3.29
N PRO A 25 8.68 4.28 -2.43
CA PRO A 25 9.73 3.27 -2.57
C PRO A 25 9.18 1.84 -2.41
N GLU A 26 9.68 0.90 -3.22
CA GLU A 26 9.24 -0.50 -3.22
C GLU A 26 9.33 -1.16 -1.83
N GLN A 27 10.30 -0.74 -1.01
CA GLN A 27 10.47 -1.23 0.37
C GLN A 27 9.26 -0.92 1.27
N ALA A 28 8.48 0.12 0.96
CA ALA A 28 7.28 0.46 1.69
C ALA A 28 6.13 -0.53 1.45
N PHE A 29 6.15 -1.28 0.34
CA PHE A 29 5.16 -2.31 0.03
C PHE A 29 5.45 -3.67 0.67
N TYR A 30 6.60 -3.82 1.32
CA TYR A 30 6.99 -5.10 1.92
C TYR A 30 6.37 -5.30 3.31
N LEU A 31 5.66 -6.42 3.50
CA LEU A 31 5.05 -6.86 4.77
C LEU A 31 4.11 -5.81 5.41
N VAL A 32 3.27 -5.19 4.59
CA VAL A 32 2.24 -4.22 4.99
C VAL A 32 0.85 -4.77 4.73
N GLY A 33 -0.17 -4.18 5.36
CA GLY A 33 -1.56 -4.60 5.17
C GLY A 33 -2.21 -3.94 3.96
N ASN A 34 -2.60 -2.68 4.12
CA ASN A 34 -3.29 -1.91 3.08
C ASN A 34 -2.40 -0.76 2.57
N ILE A 35 -2.92 0.01 1.62
CA ILE A 35 -2.18 1.15 1.04
C ILE A 35 -1.86 2.25 2.08
N ASP A 36 -2.67 2.41 3.13
CA ASP A 36 -2.35 3.34 4.22
C ASP A 36 -1.08 2.92 4.97
N ASP A 37 -0.90 1.63 5.24
CA ASP A 37 0.35 1.12 5.84
C ASP A 37 1.55 1.39 4.93
N VAL A 38 1.37 1.24 3.61
CA VAL A 38 2.41 1.55 2.62
C VAL A 38 2.83 3.02 2.76
N LEU A 39 1.87 3.95 2.77
CA LEU A 39 2.14 5.38 2.89
C LEU A 39 2.78 5.74 4.24
N GLU A 40 2.32 5.14 5.33
CA GLU A 40 2.91 5.36 6.66
C GLU A 40 4.34 4.82 6.76
N LYS A 41 4.63 3.69 6.12
CA LYS A 41 5.98 3.13 6.05
C LYS A 41 6.88 3.95 5.13
N ALA A 42 6.34 4.44 4.02
CA ALA A 42 7.05 5.33 3.09
C ALA A 42 7.50 6.63 3.78
N LYS A 43 6.68 7.21 4.66
CA LYS A 43 7.06 8.40 5.47
C LYS A 43 8.21 8.14 6.46
N ARG A 44 8.47 6.87 6.80
CA ARG A 44 9.51 6.47 7.76
C ARG A 44 10.80 6.00 7.10
N LEU A 45 10.81 5.92 5.76
CA LEU A 45 11.97 5.61 4.92
C LEU A 45 12.55 6.90 4.37
#